data_AF-A0A7X1PBI7-F1
#
_entry.id   AF-A0A7X1PBI7-F1
#
_cell.length_a   1.000
_cell.length_b   1.000
_cell.length_c   1.000
_cell.angle_alpha   90.00
_cell.angle_beta   90.00
_cell.angle_gamma   90.00
#
_symmetry.space_group_name_H-M   'P 1'
#
loop_
_entity.id
_entity.type
_entity.pdbx_description
1 polymer ?
#
loop_
_entity_poly.entity_id
_entity_poly.type
_entity_poly.pdbx_seq_one_letter_code
_entity_poly.pdbx_strand_id
1 'polypeptide(L)'
;MPFMKTLWWRTDQRLPRTPCVFGLMDAGRTQMIYLGQAQHLDDAIAEIMADPSHKAHQFEPKIICAETNAMEDVRQRRYQVLISEYNPPANA
;
A
#
# COMPACT_ATOMS: atom_id res chain seq x y z
N MET A 1 9.11 -5.86 -11.69
CA MET A 1 10.13 -5.70 -10.64
C MET A 1 9.39 -5.25 -9.39
N PRO A 2 9.49 -6.01 -8.29
CA PRO A 2 8.86 -5.64 -7.03
C PRO A 2 9.38 -4.28 -6.55
N PHE A 3 8.66 -3.69 -5.59
CA PHE A 3 8.89 -2.32 -5.10
C PHE A 3 10.39 -1.93 -5.09
N MET A 4 10.78 -0.81 -5.72
CA MET A 4 12.18 -0.49 -6.04
C MET A 4 13.02 -0.02 -4.84
N LYS A 5 12.39 0.70 -3.89
CA LYS A 5 13.00 1.18 -2.63
C LYS A 5 11.96 1.08 -1.52
N THR A 6 11.63 -0.16 -1.19
CA THR A 6 10.52 -0.47 -0.28
C THR A 6 10.90 -0.24 1.16
N LEU A 7 10.11 0.59 1.83
CA LEU A 7 10.05 0.61 3.28
C LEU A 7 8.93 -0.32 3.75
N TRP A 8 9.13 -0.99 4.88
CA TRP A 8 8.24 -2.03 5.38
C TRP A 8 7.84 -1.74 6.82
N TRP A 9 6.55 -1.92 7.10
CA TRP A 9 5.97 -1.81 8.43
C TRP A 9 4.98 -2.92 8.69
N ARG A 10 4.68 -3.14 9.97
CA ARG A 10 3.47 -3.83 10.37
C ARG A 10 2.31 -2.83 10.48
N THR A 11 1.09 -3.31 10.35
CA THR A 11 -0.12 -2.48 10.42
C THR A 11 -0.36 -1.83 11.79
N ASP A 12 0.31 -2.31 12.85
CA ASP A 12 0.25 -1.78 14.22
C ASP A 12 1.35 -0.75 14.53
N GLN A 13 2.23 -0.45 13.56
CA GLN A 13 3.35 0.48 13.76
C GLN A 13 2.99 1.91 13.37
N ARG A 14 3.69 2.88 13.98
CA ARG A 14 3.61 4.29 13.58
C ARG A 14 4.22 4.47 12.19
N LEU A 15 3.45 5.06 11.29
CA LEU A 15 3.83 5.28 9.89
C LEU A 15 4.31 6.72 9.65
N PRO A 16 5.18 6.94 8.64
CA PRO A 16 5.64 8.28 8.29
C PRO A 16 4.58 9.09 7.53
N ARG A 17 4.54 10.40 7.77
CA ARG A 17 3.76 11.37 6.99
C ARG A 17 4.49 11.73 5.70
N THR A 18 4.45 10.86 4.70
CA THR A 18 5.20 11.07 3.45
C THR A 18 4.39 10.68 2.21
N PRO A 19 4.56 11.40 1.08
CA PRO A 19 3.96 11.01 -0.17
C PRO A 19 4.58 9.71 -0.70
N CYS A 20 3.72 8.74 -1.03
CA CYS A 20 4.15 7.41 -1.44
C CYS A 20 3.14 6.69 -2.32
N VAL A 21 3.62 5.66 -3.01
CA VAL A 21 2.79 4.54 -3.45
C VAL A 21 2.97 3.44 -2.41
N PHE A 22 1.89 2.83 -1.96
CA PHE A 22 1.92 1.82 -0.91
C PHE A 22 1.14 0.57 -1.31
N GLY A 23 1.44 -0.52 -0.63
CA GLY A 23 0.75 -1.78 -0.76
C GLY A 23 0.52 -2.44 0.60
N LEU A 24 -0.59 -3.16 0.69
CA LEU A 24 -0.92 -4.03 1.81
C LEU A 24 -0.67 -5.47 1.42
N MET A 25 -0.05 -6.22 2.31
CA MET A 25 0.30 -7.62 2.11
C MET A 25 -0.14 -8.48 3.29
N ASP A 26 -0.27 -9.78 3.01
CA ASP A 26 -0.46 -10.81 4.02
C ASP A 26 0.75 -10.89 4.98
N ALA A 27 0.58 -11.64 6.08
CA ALA A 27 1.66 -11.85 7.06
C ALA A 27 2.91 -12.48 6.45
N GLY A 28 2.74 -13.34 5.44
CA GLY A 28 3.83 -14.04 4.75
C GLY A 28 4.57 -13.17 3.73
N ARG A 29 4.07 -11.97 3.41
CA ARG A 29 4.55 -11.13 2.28
C ARG A 29 4.54 -11.88 0.95
N THR A 30 3.62 -12.82 0.79
CA THR A 30 3.48 -13.66 -0.40
C THR A 30 2.48 -13.09 -1.39
N GLN A 31 1.49 -12.33 -0.92
CA GLN A 31 0.43 -11.78 -1.75
C GLN A 31 0.27 -10.27 -1.52
N MET A 32 0.21 -9.51 -2.62
CA MET A 32 -0.25 -8.13 -2.60
C MET A 32 -1.78 -8.14 -2.53
N ILE A 33 -2.34 -7.62 -1.44
CA ILE A 33 -3.78 -7.57 -1.18
C ILE A 33 -4.39 -6.33 -1.81
N TYR A 34 -3.72 -5.19 -1.62
CA TYR A 34 -4.19 -3.87 -2.04
C TYR A 34 -3.00 -2.98 -2.42
N LEU A 35 -3.20 -2.09 -3.38
CA LEU A 35 -2.28 -1.02 -3.73
C LEU A 35 -2.99 0.33 -3.68
N GLY A 36 -2.29 1.36 -3.24
CA GLY A 36 -2.79 2.72 -3.20
C GLY A 36 -1.68 3.74 -3.37
N GLN A 37 -2.07 5.01 -3.50
CA GLN A 37 -1.16 6.14 -3.47
C GLN A 37 -1.66 7.15 -2.45
N ALA A 38 -0.74 7.81 -1.76
CA ALA A 38 -1.06 8.76 -0.69
C ALA A 38 -0.09 9.94 -0.67
N GLN A 39 -0.58 11.10 -0.21
CA GLN A 39 0.28 12.21 0.20
C GLN A 39 0.80 12.01 1.63
N HIS A 40 0.05 11.28 2.45
CA HIS A 40 0.36 10.93 3.83
C HIS A 40 0.03 9.46 4.05
N LEU A 41 1.06 8.62 4.20
CA LEU A 41 0.90 7.17 4.36
C LEU A 41 0.10 6.80 5.60
N ASP A 42 0.35 7.47 6.72
CA ASP A 42 -0.35 7.23 7.98
C ASP A 42 -1.85 7.49 7.88
N ASP A 43 -2.26 8.61 7.28
CA ASP A 43 -3.67 8.95 7.09
C ASP A 43 -4.36 7.93 6.19
N ALA A 44 -3.74 7.55 5.06
CA ALA A 44 -4.33 6.59 4.12
C ALA A 44 -4.50 5.20 4.74
N ILE A 45 -3.52 4.74 5.52
CA ILE A 45 -3.64 3.46 6.22
C ILE A 45 -4.67 3.54 7.34
N ALA A 46 -4.71 4.63 8.10
CA ALA A 46 -5.70 4.83 9.15
C ALA A 46 -7.13 4.81 8.58
N GLU A 47 -7.36 5.45 7.43
CA GLU A 47 -8.65 5.45 6.73
C GLU A 47 -9.08 4.03 6.32
N ILE A 48 -8.18 3.28 5.67
CA ILE A 48 -8.45 1.88 5.28
C ILE A 48 -8.74 1.00 6.51
N MET A 49 -7.96 1.17 7.57
CA MET A 49 -8.11 0.36 8.79
C MET A 49 -9.36 0.75 9.60
N ALA A 50 -9.82 1.99 9.49
CA ALA A 50 -11.03 2.49 10.13
C ALA A 50 -12.32 2.15 9.36
N ASP A 51 -12.23 1.88 8.06
CA ASP A 51 -13.37 1.44 7.23
C ASP A 51 -13.54 -0.10 7.30
N PRO A 52 -14.49 -0.63 8.08
CA PRO A 52 -14.71 -2.08 8.18
C PRO A 52 -15.24 -2.71 6.89
N SER A 53 -15.75 -1.89 5.95
CA SER A 53 -16.28 -2.36 4.67
C SER A 53 -15.20 -2.48 3.58
N HIS A 54 -13.98 -1.99 3.86
CA HIS A 54 -12.89 -2.03 2.90
C HIS A 54 -12.53 -3.48 2.54
N LYS A 55 -12.50 -3.79 1.24
CA LYS A 55 -12.26 -5.16 0.73
C LYS A 55 -10.97 -5.79 1.25
N ALA A 56 -9.95 -4.97 1.55
CA ALA A 56 -8.68 -5.45 2.10
C ALA A 56 -8.87 -6.27 3.39
N HIS A 57 -9.84 -5.95 4.24
CA HIS A 57 -10.07 -6.67 5.50
C HIS A 57 -10.40 -8.15 5.32
N GLN A 58 -10.97 -8.54 4.18
CA GLN A 58 -11.26 -9.94 3.85
C GLN A 58 -9.99 -10.81 3.75
N PHE A 59 -8.85 -10.17 3.53
CA PHE A 59 -7.55 -10.82 3.35
C PHE A 59 -6.61 -10.60 4.55
N GLU A 60 -7.09 -9.96 5.62
CA GLU A 60 -6.36 -9.69 6.85
C GLU A 60 -4.93 -9.12 6.64
N PRO A 61 -4.78 -7.92 6.06
CA PRO A 61 -3.46 -7.33 5.81
C PRO A 61 -2.70 -7.15 7.12
N LYS A 62 -1.43 -7.57 7.14
CA LYS A 62 -0.54 -7.44 8.32
C LYS A 62 0.70 -6.62 8.02
N ILE A 63 1.07 -6.51 6.75
CA ILE A 63 2.30 -5.87 6.31
C ILE A 63 1.97 -4.73 5.37
N ILE A 64 2.65 -3.60 5.58
CA ILE A 64 2.59 -2.41 4.74
C ILE A 64 3.94 -2.27 4.06
N CYS A 65 3.90 -2.03 2.76
CA CYS A 65 5.08 -1.70 1.96
C CYS A 65 4.86 -0.36 1.26
N ALA A 66 5.90 0.47 1.12
CA ALA A 66 5.76 1.74 0.40
C ALA A 66 7.04 2.17 -0.34
N GLU A 67 6.86 2.84 -1.47
CA GLU A 67 7.90 3.63 -2.17
C GLU A 67 7.60 5.11 -1.94
N THR A 68 8.55 5.84 -1.35
CA THR A 68 8.41 7.29 -1.20
C THR A 68 8.76 7.98 -2.49
N ASN A 69 7.88 8.86 -2.96
CA ASN A 69 8.10 9.66 -4.15
C ASN A 69 7.42 11.01 -3.95
N ALA A 70 8.19 12.10 -3.97
CA ALA A 70 7.64 13.44 -3.76
C ALA A 70 6.77 13.92 -4.93
N MET A 71 7.12 13.52 -6.16
CA MET A 71 6.41 13.93 -7.38
C MET A 71 5.17 13.08 -7.63
N GLU A 72 4.04 13.72 -7.87
CA GLU A 72 2.74 13.06 -8.10
C GLU A 72 2.73 12.23 -9.38
N ASP A 73 3.20 12.78 -10.50
CA ASP A 73 3.29 12.04 -11.78
C ASP A 73 4.12 10.76 -11.66
N VAL A 74 5.18 10.79 -10.85
CA VAL A 74 6.01 9.62 -10.59
C VAL A 74 5.24 8.59 -9.79
N ARG A 75 4.53 9.00 -8.72
CA ARG A 75 3.66 8.11 -7.94
C ARG A 75 2.59 7.48 -8.81
N GLN A 76 1.90 8.28 -9.62
CA GLN A 76 0.83 7.78 -10.48
C GLN A 76 1.36 6.75 -11.48
N ARG A 77 2.49 7.02 -12.14
CA ARG A 77 3.12 6.05 -13.05
C ARG A 77 3.55 4.78 -12.32
N ARG A 78 4.14 4.92 -11.12
CA ARG A 78 4.52 3.75 -10.30
C ARG A 78 3.29 2.92 -9.90
N TYR A 79 2.22 3.55 -9.45
CA TYR A 79 0.97 2.87 -9.13
C TYR A 79 0.42 2.08 -10.32
N GLN A 80 0.40 2.68 -11.53
CA GLN A 80 -0.06 1.99 -12.74
C GLN A 80 0.81 0.78 -13.14
N VAL A 81 2.12 0.84 -12.91
CA VAL A 81 3.01 -0.31 -13.11
C VAL A 81 2.73 -1.40 -12.07
N LEU A 82 2.64 -1.03 -10.79
CA LEU A 82 2.44 -1.97 -9.70
C LEU A 82 1.06 -2.65 -9.76
N ILE A 83 0.00 -1.91 -10.12
CA ILE A 83 -1.34 -2.49 -10.24
C ILE A 83 -1.40 -3.52 -11.36
N SER A 84 -0.74 -3.27 -12.50
CA SER A 84 -0.66 -4.21 -13.62
C SER A 84 0.23 -5.42 -13.30
N GLU A 85 1.27 -5.25 -12.49
CA GLU A 85 2.21 -6.32 -12.13
C GLU A 85 1.62 -7.26 -11.07
N TYR A 86 0.97 -6.70 -10.04
CA TYR A 86 0.50 -7.47 -8.90
C TYR A 86 -0.97 -7.89 -8.99
N ASN A 87 -1.80 -7.17 -9.75
CA ASN A 87 -3.25 -7.40 -9.86
C ASN A 87 -3.92 -7.73 -8.51
N PRO A 88 -3.79 -6.86 -7.49
CA PRO A 88 -4.27 -7.15 -6.13
C PRO A 88 -5.79 -7.34 -6.07
N PRO A 89 -6.28 -8.34 -5.32
CA PRO A 89 -7.70 -8.71 -5.29
C PRO A 89 -8.60 -7.62 -4.69
N ALA A 90 -8.10 -6.77 -3.78
CA ALA A 90 -8.89 -5.72 -3.17
C ALA A 90 -8.98 -4.43 -4.00
N ASN A 91 -8.27 -4.35 -5.14
CA ASN A 91 -8.39 -3.23 -6.09
C ASN A 91 -9.37 -3.50 -7.24
N ALA A 92 -9.87 -4.74 -7.37
CA ALA A 92 -10.82 -5.17 -8.40
C ALA A 92 -12.27 -4.79 -8.04
#